data_AF-A0A165D8Z0-F1
#
_entry.id   AF-A0A165D8Z0-F1
#
_cell.length_a   1.000
_cell.length_b   1.000
_cell.length_c   1.000
_cell.angle_alpha   90.00
_cell.angle_beta   90.00
_cell.angle_gamma   90.00
#
_symmetry.space_group_name_H-M   'P 1'
#
loop_
_entity.id
_entity.type
_entity.pdbx_description
1 polymer ?
#
loop_
_entity_poly.entity_id
_entity_poly.type
_entity_poly.pdbx_seq_one_letter_code
_entity_poly.pdbx_strand_id
1 'polypeptide(L)'
;MATALQRQLAKAASSSAHASLLADRDKRGKRRAQSYLFTARDADTHDLAVVYALGANGLARLTLLNARFSEWDEPLFSLAARDTDRTLLDQDALKELDDALNGFLVALTPYLLDSAAGKALEWLVRRFRIQEFNVDAVLRLFTPYHESAHFAKMLNILHIESSPAWSFLVPFKTAAKPLPRPALVAEMRKTSQVARFVASVLPEALKAQAVSDAVVSFNASVFLDFFSAADGGLNEETLAFLLPALVAPLSGGVKASNNCLVGSLLLLAALAQKCRLAQDATRSIIKSIVKAKKAVSPAQLQATLVAVTGPQEQLTDLPKGVVEALVANSDAFADTLQLDGSEKLFVPFCTMVLPTCEDNEVYAEALSAVVQAATAPASVINALAMLLFANAKSGTTVGSLLGAIKQRRPDVFAVCVEESKAALGEAATCILPEFSMSIGKAAVQLSLWP
;
A
#
# COMPACT_ATOMS: atom_id res chain seq x y z
N MET A 1 44.37 -14.72 28.19
CA MET A 1 44.12 -14.63 26.74
C MET A 1 43.33 -15.85 26.31
N ALA A 2 42.14 -15.67 25.70
CA ALA A 2 41.37 -16.82 25.21
C ALA A 2 42.12 -17.53 24.07
N THR A 3 42.17 -18.86 24.13
CA THR A 3 42.84 -19.74 23.15
C THR A 3 42.18 -19.64 21.77
N ALA A 4 42.91 -19.97 20.70
CA ALA A 4 42.37 -19.95 19.33
C ALA A 4 41.10 -20.82 19.19
N LEU A 5 41.07 -21.96 19.88
CA LEU A 5 39.90 -22.84 19.97
C LEU A 5 38.72 -22.16 20.67
N GLN A 6 38.94 -21.47 21.79
CA GLN A 6 37.87 -20.70 22.46
C GLN A 6 37.31 -19.58 21.58
N ARG A 7 38.13 -18.94 20.74
CA ARG A 7 37.64 -17.94 19.77
C ARG A 7 36.86 -18.57 18.63
N GLN A 8 37.28 -19.74 18.14
CA GLN A 8 36.56 -20.48 17.10
C GLN A 8 35.22 -21.01 17.62
N LEU A 9 35.18 -21.56 18.84
CA LEU A 9 33.94 -22.00 19.48
C LEU A 9 33.02 -20.84 19.81
N ALA A 10 33.54 -19.70 20.29
CA ALA A 10 32.75 -18.50 20.50
C ALA A 10 32.17 -17.97 19.18
N LYS A 11 32.93 -18.00 18.08
CA LYS A 11 32.47 -17.61 16.74
C LYS A 11 31.42 -18.57 16.16
N ALA A 12 31.57 -19.87 16.38
CA ALA A 12 30.57 -20.87 15.98
C ALA A 12 29.28 -20.73 16.80
N ALA A 13 29.38 -20.60 18.12
CA ALA A 13 28.23 -20.41 19.01
C ALA A 13 27.50 -19.08 18.78
N SER A 14 28.20 -18.03 18.33
CA SER A 14 27.59 -16.75 17.93
C SER A 14 27.07 -16.73 16.48
N SER A 15 27.50 -17.66 15.62
CA SER A 15 26.96 -17.81 14.26
C SER A 15 25.58 -18.48 14.22
N SER A 16 25.22 -19.27 15.23
CA SER A 16 23.87 -19.82 15.38
C SER A 16 23.15 -19.13 16.54
N ALA A 17 22.21 -18.24 16.25
CA ALA A 17 21.39 -17.56 17.26
C ALA A 17 20.69 -18.53 18.23
N HIS A 18 20.39 -19.75 17.78
CA HIS A 18 19.83 -20.81 18.62
C HIS A 18 20.83 -21.34 19.67
N ALA A 19 22.11 -21.53 19.32
CA ALA A 19 23.10 -22.04 20.28
C ALA A 19 23.48 -21.00 21.34
N SER A 20 23.49 -19.72 20.99
CA SER A 20 23.70 -18.65 21.97
C SER A 20 22.53 -18.55 22.96
N LEU A 21 21.28 -18.68 22.50
CA LEU A 21 20.09 -18.74 23.36
C LEU A 21 20.11 -19.94 24.32
N LEU A 22 20.54 -21.11 23.85
CA LEU A 22 20.67 -22.31 24.68
C LEU A 22 21.81 -22.19 25.69
N ALA A 23 22.97 -21.68 25.29
CA ALA A 23 24.10 -21.47 26.20
C ALA A 23 23.85 -20.37 27.25
N ASP A 24 23.07 -19.34 26.91
CA ASP A 24 22.66 -18.26 27.81
C ASP A 24 21.63 -18.76 28.85
N ARG A 25 20.81 -19.76 28.50
CA ARG A 25 19.93 -20.45 29.45
C ARG A 25 20.70 -21.22 30.52
N ASP A 26 21.71 -21.99 30.12
CA ASP A 26 22.53 -22.77 31.06
C ASP A 26 23.25 -21.88 32.07
N LYS A 27 23.58 -20.65 31.67
CA LYS A 27 24.18 -19.62 32.55
C LYS A 27 23.17 -18.92 33.47
N ARG A 28 21.88 -18.87 33.10
CA ARG A 28 20.83 -18.09 33.79
C ARG A 28 19.98 -18.91 34.78
N GLY A 29 20.24 -20.21 34.94
CA GLY A 29 19.55 -21.07 35.88
C GLY A 29 18.07 -21.34 35.54
N LYS A 30 17.32 -21.92 36.49
CA LYS A 30 15.88 -22.22 36.38
C LYS A 30 15.05 -20.91 36.34
N ARG A 31 14.96 -20.26 35.18
CA ARG A 31 13.94 -19.22 34.97
C ARG A 31 12.55 -19.83 35.10
N ARG A 32 11.65 -19.11 35.78
CA ARG A 32 10.21 -19.44 35.86
C ARG A 32 9.64 -19.60 34.46
N ALA A 33 8.65 -20.46 34.30
CA ALA A 33 8.07 -20.71 33.00
C ALA A 33 7.48 -19.43 32.40
N GLN A 34 7.91 -19.11 31.18
CA GLN A 34 7.30 -18.03 30.41
C GLN A 34 5.94 -18.49 29.91
N SER A 35 4.95 -17.61 30.03
CA SER A 35 3.56 -17.87 29.66
C SER A 35 2.95 -16.60 29.11
N TYR A 36 2.10 -16.75 28.11
CA TYR A 36 1.33 -15.67 27.51
C TYR A 36 0.01 -15.45 28.27
N LEU A 37 -0.63 -16.53 28.74
CA LEU A 37 -1.91 -16.46 29.45
C LEU A 37 -1.78 -16.33 30.97
N PHE A 38 -0.79 -16.98 31.57
CA PHE A 38 -0.68 -17.11 33.02
C PHE A 38 0.42 -16.22 33.59
N THR A 39 0.28 -15.87 34.87
CA THR A 39 1.35 -15.19 35.58
C THR A 39 2.53 -16.15 35.77
N ALA A 40 3.75 -15.62 35.95
CA ALA A 40 4.92 -16.46 36.20
C ALA A 40 4.79 -17.38 37.43
N ARG A 41 3.88 -17.08 38.37
CA ARG A 41 3.59 -17.93 39.53
C ARG A 41 2.65 -19.07 39.15
N ASP A 42 1.61 -18.77 38.39
CA ASP A 42 0.59 -19.76 38.02
C ASP A 42 1.07 -20.66 36.87
N ALA A 43 1.93 -20.15 35.99
CA ALA A 43 2.49 -20.89 34.86
C ALA A 43 3.30 -22.13 35.29
N ASP A 44 3.96 -22.07 36.44
CA ASP A 44 4.70 -23.22 36.99
C ASP A 44 3.77 -24.31 37.55
N THR A 45 2.48 -24.00 37.80
CA THR A 45 1.49 -24.98 38.28
C THR A 45 0.89 -25.82 37.15
N HIS A 46 0.93 -25.33 35.92
CA HIS A 46 0.41 -26.01 34.75
C HIS A 46 1.51 -26.82 34.06
N ASP A 47 1.34 -28.14 34.05
CA ASP A 47 2.22 -29.04 33.31
C ASP A 47 1.97 -28.94 31.79
N LEU A 48 2.85 -29.56 31.01
CA LEU A 48 2.75 -29.50 29.55
C LEU A 48 1.49 -30.20 29.01
N ALA A 49 0.99 -31.23 29.72
CA ALA A 49 -0.21 -31.96 29.33
C ALA A 49 -1.49 -31.09 29.45
N VAL A 50 -1.62 -30.33 30.53
CA VAL A 50 -2.71 -29.36 30.70
C VAL A 50 -2.63 -28.24 29.66
N VAL A 51 -1.42 -27.72 29.40
CA VAL A 51 -1.23 -26.68 28.38
C VAL A 51 -1.52 -27.20 26.96
N TYR A 52 -1.18 -28.45 26.67
CA TYR A 52 -1.55 -29.14 25.44
C TYR A 52 -3.07 -29.23 25.27
N ALA A 53 -3.78 -29.74 26.29
CA ALA A 53 -5.24 -29.85 26.24
C ALA A 53 -5.92 -28.47 26.06
N LEU A 54 -5.36 -27.43 26.69
CA LEU A 54 -5.80 -26.05 26.52
C LEU A 54 -5.60 -25.56 25.08
N GLY A 55 -4.41 -25.79 24.52
CA GLY A 55 -4.05 -25.44 23.14
C GLY A 55 -4.92 -26.15 22.10
N ALA A 56 -5.09 -27.47 22.24
CA ALA A 56 -5.96 -28.27 21.37
C ALA A 56 -7.42 -27.80 21.41
N ASN A 57 -7.93 -27.43 22.59
CA ASN A 57 -9.25 -26.79 22.71
C ASN A 57 -9.32 -25.43 22.00
N GLY A 58 -8.24 -24.65 22.07
CA GLY A 58 -8.09 -23.41 21.32
C GLY A 58 -8.16 -23.64 19.81
N LEU A 59 -7.36 -24.59 19.30
CA LEU A 59 -7.36 -24.96 17.89
C LEU A 59 -8.74 -25.42 17.42
N ALA A 60 -9.39 -26.31 18.16
CA ALA A 60 -10.72 -26.80 17.80
C ALA A 60 -11.74 -25.66 17.64
N ARG A 61 -11.69 -24.64 18.53
CA ARG A 61 -12.53 -23.45 18.40
C ARG A 61 -12.15 -22.58 17.21
N LEU A 62 -10.85 -22.41 16.94
CA LEU A 62 -10.37 -21.67 15.77
C LEU A 62 -10.81 -22.36 14.46
N THR A 63 -10.80 -23.69 14.40
CA THR A 63 -11.27 -24.47 13.25
C THR A 63 -12.76 -24.26 12.99
N LEU A 64 -13.59 -24.03 14.02
CA LEU A 64 -14.99 -23.64 13.84
C LEU A 64 -15.15 -22.25 13.23
N LEU A 65 -14.22 -21.33 13.50
CA LEU A 65 -14.22 -19.99 12.91
C LEU A 65 -13.65 -19.99 11.49
N ASN A 66 -12.65 -20.82 11.23
CA ASN A 66 -12.03 -21.00 9.92
C ASN A 66 -11.47 -22.42 9.79
N ALA A 67 -12.06 -23.22 8.89
CA ALA A 67 -11.70 -24.62 8.69
C ALA A 67 -10.22 -24.82 8.31
N ARG A 68 -9.55 -23.81 7.75
CA ARG A 68 -8.12 -23.86 7.42
C ARG A 68 -7.24 -24.16 8.64
N PHE A 69 -7.68 -23.83 9.85
CA PHE A 69 -6.91 -24.14 11.06
C PHE A 69 -6.66 -25.65 11.27
N SER A 70 -7.46 -26.51 10.64
CA SER A 70 -7.22 -27.97 10.65
C SER A 70 -5.89 -28.38 10.00
N GLU A 71 -5.31 -27.57 9.11
CA GLU A 71 -4.01 -27.84 8.47
C GLU A 71 -2.87 -27.96 9.49
N TRP A 72 -3.01 -27.31 10.65
CA TRP A 72 -1.97 -27.29 11.69
C TRP A 72 -2.20 -28.29 12.82
N ASP A 73 -3.28 -29.08 12.78
CA ASP A 73 -3.58 -30.07 13.82
C ASP A 73 -2.43 -31.10 13.94
N GLU A 74 -2.05 -31.73 12.84
CA GLU A 74 -0.97 -32.71 12.80
C GLU A 74 0.42 -32.12 13.13
N PRO A 75 0.90 -31.05 12.46
CA PRO A 75 2.26 -30.56 12.68
C PRO A 75 2.47 -29.85 14.02
N LEU A 76 1.43 -29.20 14.59
CA LEU A 76 1.60 -28.35 15.78
C LEU A 76 0.80 -28.81 17.01
N PHE A 77 -0.33 -29.51 16.84
CA PHE A 77 -1.26 -29.85 17.93
C PHE A 77 -1.51 -31.36 18.08
N SER A 78 -0.71 -32.22 17.43
CA SER A 78 -0.76 -33.66 17.61
C SER A 78 -0.07 -34.10 18.92
N LEU A 79 -0.31 -35.36 19.32
CA LEU A 79 0.43 -35.97 20.43
C LEU A 79 1.92 -36.10 20.12
N ALA A 80 2.28 -36.33 18.85
CA ALA A 80 3.68 -36.34 18.42
C ALA A 80 4.32 -34.96 18.60
N ALA A 81 3.63 -33.89 18.18
CA ALA A 81 4.08 -32.51 18.37
C ALA A 81 4.26 -32.15 19.86
N ARG A 82 3.43 -32.71 20.74
CA ARG A 82 3.56 -32.54 22.20
C ARG A 82 4.86 -33.10 22.74
N ASP A 83 5.31 -34.24 22.23
CA ASP A 83 6.49 -34.95 22.72
C ASP A 83 7.78 -34.53 21.97
N THR A 84 7.66 -33.74 20.89
CA THR A 84 8.77 -33.28 20.04
C THR A 84 9.59 -32.15 20.66
N ASP A 85 10.85 -32.41 21.05
CA ASP A 85 11.77 -31.36 21.52
C ASP A 85 12.48 -30.70 20.33
N ARG A 86 12.11 -29.44 20.06
CA ARG A 86 12.67 -28.64 18.97
C ARG A 86 14.21 -28.55 18.99
N THR A 87 14.84 -28.62 20.16
CA THR A 87 16.30 -28.50 20.28
C THR A 87 17.06 -29.75 19.81
N LEU A 88 16.35 -30.86 19.63
CA LEU A 88 16.88 -32.14 19.17
C LEU A 88 16.56 -32.42 17.70
N LEU A 89 15.82 -31.53 17.03
CA LEU A 89 15.50 -31.65 15.62
C LEU A 89 16.73 -31.34 14.75
N ASP A 90 16.80 -31.99 13.60
CA ASP A 90 17.74 -31.62 12.54
C ASP A 90 17.31 -30.32 11.83
N GLN A 91 18.15 -29.82 10.93
CA GLN A 91 17.93 -28.53 10.28
C GLN A 91 16.70 -28.54 9.36
N ASP A 92 16.42 -29.67 8.71
CA ASP A 92 15.30 -29.79 7.78
C ASP A 92 13.97 -29.85 8.54
N ALA A 93 13.87 -30.68 9.59
CA ALA A 93 12.67 -30.74 10.44
C ALA A 93 12.46 -29.43 11.21
N LEU A 94 13.53 -28.73 11.61
CA LEU A 94 13.43 -27.41 12.23
C LEU A 94 12.81 -26.39 11.27
N LYS A 95 13.20 -26.42 10.00
CA LYS A 95 12.65 -25.54 8.96
C LYS A 95 11.18 -25.85 8.69
N GLU A 96 10.81 -27.12 8.60
CA GLU A 96 9.40 -27.52 8.43
C GLU A 96 8.53 -27.05 9.61
N LEU A 97 9.05 -27.19 10.84
CA LEU A 97 8.38 -26.67 12.03
C LEU A 97 8.24 -25.14 11.97
N ASP A 98 9.29 -24.42 11.56
CA ASP A 98 9.27 -22.98 11.43
C ASP A 98 8.28 -22.49 10.36
N ASP A 99 8.22 -23.17 9.22
CA ASP A 99 7.25 -22.86 8.16
C ASP A 99 5.81 -23.11 8.64
N ALA A 100 5.56 -24.20 9.38
CA ALA A 100 4.27 -24.48 10.00
C ALA A 100 3.88 -23.41 11.04
N LEU A 101 4.80 -23.03 11.94
CA LEU A 101 4.59 -21.99 12.95
C LEU A 101 4.32 -20.63 12.31
N ASN A 102 5.12 -20.24 11.32
CA ASN A 102 4.96 -18.97 10.61
C ASN A 102 3.61 -18.92 9.89
N GLY A 103 3.24 -20.01 9.19
CA GLY A 103 1.94 -20.13 8.54
C GLY A 103 0.77 -19.99 9.52
N PHE A 104 0.83 -20.68 10.66
CA PHE A 104 -0.20 -20.61 11.70
C PHE A 104 -0.32 -19.21 12.28
N LEU A 105 0.82 -18.57 12.63
CA LEU A 105 0.83 -17.23 13.21
C LEU A 105 0.27 -16.19 12.26
N VAL A 106 0.59 -16.26 10.95
CA VAL A 106 -0.02 -15.32 9.97
C VAL A 106 -1.53 -15.57 9.86
N ALA A 107 -1.97 -16.83 9.78
CA ALA A 107 -3.39 -17.17 9.72
C ALA A 107 -4.18 -16.73 10.98
N LEU A 108 -3.51 -16.66 12.13
CA LEU A 108 -4.10 -16.23 13.39
C LEU A 108 -4.39 -14.72 13.46
N THR A 109 -3.81 -13.91 12.55
CA THR A 109 -3.89 -12.44 12.59
C THR A 109 -5.31 -11.88 12.77
N PRO A 110 -6.33 -12.32 12.01
CA PRO A 110 -7.70 -11.83 12.18
C PRO A 110 -8.35 -12.21 13.51
N TYR A 111 -7.86 -13.27 14.15
CA TYR A 111 -8.45 -13.89 15.33
C TYR A 111 -7.66 -13.62 16.61
N LEU A 112 -6.62 -12.79 16.56
CA LEU A 112 -5.68 -12.61 17.68
C LEU A 112 -6.35 -12.24 19.00
N LEU A 113 -7.42 -11.44 18.94
CA LEU A 113 -8.16 -10.97 20.12
C LEU A 113 -9.18 -12.00 20.63
N ASP A 114 -9.40 -13.11 19.91
CA ASP A 114 -10.25 -14.20 20.38
C ASP A 114 -9.57 -14.96 21.53
N SER A 115 -10.36 -15.34 22.54
CA SER A 115 -9.91 -16.18 23.64
C SER A 115 -9.27 -17.51 23.18
N ALA A 116 -9.74 -18.09 22.08
CA ALA A 116 -9.22 -19.32 21.50
C ALA A 116 -7.80 -19.14 20.94
N ALA A 117 -7.52 -17.98 20.33
CA ALA A 117 -6.17 -17.65 19.85
C ALA A 117 -5.18 -17.57 21.00
N GLY A 118 -5.57 -16.99 22.14
CA GLY A 118 -4.72 -16.94 23.33
C GLY A 118 -4.33 -18.33 23.86
N LYS A 119 -5.26 -19.29 23.84
CA LYS A 119 -4.99 -20.68 24.23
C LYS A 119 -4.02 -21.38 23.29
N ALA A 120 -4.21 -21.19 21.98
CA ALA A 120 -3.29 -21.73 20.98
C ALA A 120 -1.89 -21.11 21.12
N LEU A 121 -1.79 -19.79 21.31
CA LEU A 121 -0.51 -19.11 21.53
C LEU A 121 0.21 -19.57 22.79
N GLU A 122 -0.52 -19.82 23.89
CA GLU A 122 0.07 -20.37 25.11
C GLU A 122 0.77 -21.71 24.85
N TRP A 123 0.12 -22.60 24.10
CA TRP A 123 0.71 -23.86 23.68
C TRP A 123 2.00 -23.65 22.88
N LEU A 124 1.98 -22.76 21.88
CA LEU A 124 3.16 -22.51 21.04
C LEU A 124 4.32 -21.89 21.81
N VAL A 125 4.04 -20.99 22.77
CA VAL A 125 5.03 -20.39 23.67
C VAL A 125 5.67 -21.46 24.55
N ARG A 126 4.85 -22.33 25.14
CA ARG A 126 5.28 -23.34 26.12
C ARG A 126 5.98 -24.54 25.47
N ARG A 127 5.54 -24.98 24.30
CA ARG A 127 6.12 -26.15 23.60
C ARG A 127 7.25 -25.76 22.66
N PHE A 128 7.01 -24.81 21.76
CA PHE A 128 7.91 -24.50 20.65
C PHE A 128 8.78 -23.27 20.87
N ARG A 129 8.56 -22.55 21.98
CA ARG A 129 9.36 -21.37 22.38
C ARG A 129 9.40 -20.30 21.29
N ILE A 130 8.23 -20.03 20.68
CA ILE A 130 8.11 -19.05 19.58
C ILE A 130 8.60 -17.65 19.95
N GLN A 131 8.53 -17.29 21.24
CA GLN A 131 9.00 -16.01 21.77
C GLN A 131 10.54 -15.87 21.76
N GLU A 132 11.25 -16.97 21.52
CA GLU A 132 12.71 -17.01 21.43
C GLU A 132 13.19 -17.26 20.00
N PHE A 133 12.51 -18.16 19.29
CA PHE A 133 12.98 -18.67 18.01
C PHE A 133 12.23 -18.11 16.79
N ASN A 134 10.99 -17.63 16.96
CA ASN A 134 10.14 -17.10 15.88
C ASN A 134 9.75 -15.64 16.15
N VAL A 135 10.69 -14.85 16.68
CA VAL A 135 10.45 -13.47 17.14
C VAL A 135 9.81 -12.61 16.04
N ASP A 136 10.33 -12.67 14.81
CA ASP A 136 9.82 -11.87 13.70
C ASP A 136 8.38 -12.25 13.33
N ALA A 137 8.04 -13.54 13.34
CA ALA A 137 6.68 -14.01 13.06
C ALA A 137 5.71 -13.65 14.18
N VAL A 138 6.14 -13.72 15.43
CA VAL A 138 5.34 -13.26 16.58
C VAL A 138 5.12 -11.75 16.49
N LEU A 139 6.16 -10.96 16.24
CA LEU A 139 6.01 -9.52 16.05
C LEU A 139 5.04 -9.23 14.91
N ARG A 140 5.11 -9.97 13.80
CA ARG A 140 4.25 -9.73 12.63
C ARG A 140 2.78 -9.94 12.93
N LEU A 141 2.45 -10.98 13.69
CA LEU A 141 1.09 -11.24 14.20
C LEU A 141 0.60 -10.10 15.11
N PHE A 142 1.46 -9.64 16.02
CA PHE A 142 1.06 -8.71 17.07
C PHE A 142 1.17 -7.22 16.68
N THR A 143 1.98 -6.87 15.68
CA THR A 143 2.23 -5.49 15.23
C THR A 143 0.96 -4.73 14.81
N PRO A 144 0.00 -5.32 14.08
CA PRO A 144 -1.29 -4.66 13.82
C PRO A 144 -2.07 -4.27 15.08
N TYR A 145 -1.73 -4.87 16.22
CA TYR A 145 -2.35 -4.66 17.52
C TYR A 145 -1.38 -4.02 18.53
N HIS A 146 -0.39 -3.26 18.08
CA HIS A 146 0.72 -2.75 18.91
C HIS A 146 0.30 -1.91 20.14
N GLU A 147 -0.86 -1.26 20.07
CA GLU A 147 -1.45 -0.44 21.16
C GLU A 147 -2.28 -1.24 22.16
N SER A 148 -2.51 -2.54 21.90
CA SER A 148 -3.30 -3.41 22.76
C SER A 148 -2.53 -3.94 23.96
N ALA A 149 -3.27 -4.36 24.99
CA ALA A 149 -2.70 -5.10 26.12
C ALA A 149 -2.14 -6.48 25.71
N HIS A 150 -2.67 -7.09 24.63
CA HIS A 150 -2.17 -8.36 24.09
C HIS A 150 -0.73 -8.22 23.57
N PHE A 151 -0.44 -7.13 22.85
CA PHE A 151 0.93 -6.82 22.43
C PHE A 151 1.86 -6.66 23.63
N ALA A 152 1.46 -5.89 24.65
CA ALA A 152 2.28 -5.69 25.84
C ALA A 152 2.58 -7.01 26.58
N LYS A 153 1.58 -7.92 26.69
CA LYS A 153 1.76 -9.26 27.28
C LYS A 153 2.78 -10.10 26.52
N MET A 154 2.66 -10.19 25.20
CA MET A 154 3.60 -10.96 24.38
C MET A 154 5.00 -10.32 24.40
N LEU A 155 5.07 -8.99 24.29
CA LEU A 155 6.34 -8.27 24.34
C LEU A 155 7.12 -8.52 25.65
N ASN A 156 6.41 -8.63 26.77
CA ASN A 156 7.02 -8.91 28.07
C ASN A 156 7.78 -10.25 28.10
N ILE A 157 7.39 -11.24 27.30
CA ILE A 157 8.07 -12.54 27.23
C ILE A 157 9.03 -12.70 26.04
N LEU A 158 8.95 -11.83 25.03
CA LEU A 158 9.83 -11.88 23.83
C LEU A 158 11.32 -11.69 24.17
N HIS A 159 12.21 -12.50 23.59
CA HIS A 159 13.66 -12.29 23.69
C HIS A 159 14.17 -11.43 22.53
N ILE A 160 14.37 -10.14 22.81
CA ILE A 160 14.70 -9.10 21.80
C ILE A 160 15.94 -8.29 22.17
N GLU A 161 16.51 -8.50 23.36
CA GLU A 161 17.60 -7.68 23.91
C GLU A 161 18.88 -7.77 23.07
N SER A 162 19.06 -8.89 22.36
CA SER A 162 20.21 -9.11 21.47
C SER A 162 19.93 -8.76 20.01
N SER A 163 18.68 -8.39 19.66
CA SER A 163 18.32 -8.02 18.29
C SER A 163 18.43 -6.51 18.11
N PRO A 164 19.35 -6.00 17.27
CA PRO A 164 19.48 -4.57 17.03
C PRO A 164 18.24 -3.98 16.35
N ALA A 165 17.48 -4.79 15.61
CA ALA A 165 16.25 -4.36 14.94
C ALA A 165 15.10 -4.08 15.93
N TRP A 166 15.09 -4.82 17.04
CA TRP A 166 13.98 -4.84 18.00
C TRP A 166 14.33 -4.17 19.33
N SER A 167 15.55 -3.66 19.49
CA SER A 167 16.02 -3.06 20.74
C SER A 167 15.18 -1.85 21.18
N PHE A 168 14.55 -1.13 20.23
CA PHE A 168 13.65 -0.01 20.54
C PHE A 168 12.40 -0.43 21.34
N LEU A 169 12.05 -1.72 21.34
CA LEU A 169 10.93 -2.26 22.09
C LEU A 169 11.28 -2.55 23.56
N VAL A 170 12.56 -2.59 23.94
CA VAL A 170 13.03 -2.93 25.29
C VAL A 170 12.49 -1.99 26.38
N PRO A 171 12.40 -0.66 26.19
CA PRO A 171 11.77 0.24 27.17
C PRO A 171 10.30 -0.11 27.44
N PHE A 172 9.54 -0.44 26.39
CA PHE A 172 8.13 -0.80 26.50
C PHE A 172 7.93 -2.19 27.14
N LYS A 173 8.82 -3.13 26.81
CA LYS A 173 8.93 -4.44 27.47
C LYS A 173 9.14 -4.28 28.98
N THR A 174 10.13 -3.48 29.37
CA THR A 174 10.49 -3.27 30.80
C THR A 174 9.38 -2.57 31.58
N ALA A 175 8.68 -1.63 30.94
CA ALA A 175 7.54 -0.94 31.54
C ALA A 175 6.24 -1.75 31.51
N ALA A 176 6.20 -2.90 30.83
CA ALA A 176 4.99 -3.68 30.53
C ALA A 176 3.86 -2.83 29.92
N LYS A 177 4.22 -1.92 29.01
CA LYS A 177 3.27 -1.01 28.33
C LYS A 177 3.16 -1.33 26.83
N PRO A 178 2.00 -1.06 26.21
CA PRO A 178 1.86 -1.13 24.76
C PRO A 178 2.79 -0.15 24.04
N LEU A 179 3.08 -0.41 22.77
CA LEU A 179 3.89 0.46 21.92
C LEU A 179 3.00 1.58 21.35
N PRO A 180 3.23 2.86 21.69
CA PRO A 180 2.47 3.96 21.11
C PRO A 180 2.87 4.18 19.64
N ARG A 181 1.89 4.46 18.77
CA ARG A 181 2.11 4.65 17.32
C ARG A 181 3.23 5.66 16.98
N PRO A 182 3.34 6.84 17.64
CA PRO A 182 4.41 7.79 17.34
C PRO A 182 5.81 7.23 17.57
N ALA A 183 5.99 6.34 18.56
CA ALA A 183 7.28 5.70 18.81
C ALA A 183 7.63 4.69 17.72
N LEU A 184 6.65 3.93 17.22
CA LEU A 184 6.84 3.03 16.08
C LEU A 184 7.25 3.82 14.82
N VAL A 185 6.54 4.90 14.52
CA VAL A 185 6.83 5.76 13.36
C VAL A 185 8.21 6.39 13.47
N ALA A 186 8.60 6.89 14.65
CA ALA A 186 9.93 7.44 14.89
C ALA A 186 11.02 6.40 14.62
N GLU A 187 10.84 5.15 15.06
CA GLU A 187 11.80 4.09 14.80
C GLU A 187 11.83 3.67 13.33
N MET A 188 10.67 3.60 12.63
CA MET A 188 10.64 3.35 11.19
C MET A 188 11.46 4.38 10.42
N ARG A 189 11.51 5.63 10.88
CA ARG A 189 12.33 6.70 10.27
C ARG A 189 13.80 6.59 10.58
N LYS A 190 14.14 6.03 11.72
CA LYS A 190 15.52 5.81 12.15
C LYS A 190 16.15 4.58 11.49
N THR A 191 15.37 3.49 11.36
CA THR A 191 15.87 2.17 11.00
C THR A 191 15.06 1.57 9.85
N SER A 192 15.67 1.49 8.67
CA SER A 192 15.04 0.95 7.45
C SER A 192 14.52 -0.49 7.61
N GLN A 193 15.17 -1.30 8.47
CA GLN A 193 14.73 -2.66 8.77
C GLN A 193 13.31 -2.69 9.37
N VAL A 194 13.00 -1.77 10.29
CA VAL A 194 11.67 -1.68 10.93
C VAL A 194 10.63 -1.19 9.91
N ALA A 195 10.98 -0.20 9.08
CA ALA A 195 10.10 0.27 8.01
C ALA A 195 9.77 -0.85 6.99
N ARG A 196 10.78 -1.64 6.57
CA ARG A 196 10.58 -2.81 5.69
C ARG A 196 9.69 -3.85 6.33
N PHE A 197 9.90 -4.14 7.60
CA PHE A 197 9.07 -5.08 8.34
C PHE A 197 7.61 -4.63 8.35
N VAL A 198 7.34 -3.38 8.75
CA VAL A 198 5.98 -2.82 8.77
C VAL A 198 5.35 -2.81 7.37
N ALA A 199 6.12 -2.45 6.33
CA ALA A 199 5.66 -2.50 4.94
C ALA A 199 5.27 -3.91 4.48
N SER A 200 5.94 -4.94 4.99
CA SER A 200 5.67 -6.34 4.63
C SER A 200 4.44 -6.95 5.31
N VAL A 201 3.89 -6.33 6.37
CA VAL A 201 2.76 -6.88 7.14
C VAL A 201 1.53 -7.11 6.27
N LEU A 202 1.08 -6.09 5.53
CA LEU A 202 -0.12 -6.20 4.69
C LEU A 202 0.07 -7.16 3.50
N PRO A 203 1.16 -7.09 2.71
CA PRO A 203 1.43 -8.04 1.62
C PRO A 203 1.47 -9.49 2.07
N GLU A 204 2.03 -9.78 3.25
CA GLU A 204 2.06 -11.15 3.77
C GLU A 204 0.70 -11.62 4.28
N ALA A 205 -0.04 -10.75 4.96
CA ALA A 205 -1.43 -11.05 5.32
C ALA A 205 -2.30 -11.32 4.08
N LEU A 206 -2.08 -10.59 2.98
CA LEU A 206 -2.73 -10.85 1.70
C LEU A 206 -2.38 -12.23 1.15
N LYS A 207 -1.10 -12.56 1.02
CA LYS A 207 -0.67 -13.89 0.53
C LYS A 207 -1.27 -15.02 1.35
N ALA A 208 -1.35 -14.84 2.66
CA ALA A 208 -1.93 -15.82 3.57
C ALA A 208 -3.46 -15.74 3.68
N GLN A 209 -4.15 -14.87 2.93
CA GLN A 209 -5.61 -14.66 3.03
C GLN A 209 -6.08 -14.38 4.47
N ALA A 210 -5.26 -13.66 5.23
CA ALA A 210 -5.43 -13.37 6.66
C ALA A 210 -5.56 -11.86 6.92
N VAL A 211 -6.03 -11.10 5.94
CA VAL A 211 -6.25 -9.65 6.07
C VAL A 211 -7.46 -9.40 6.96
N SER A 212 -7.29 -8.59 7.99
CA SER A 212 -8.36 -8.10 8.88
C SER A 212 -8.45 -6.58 8.82
N ASP A 213 -9.56 -6.01 9.31
CA ASP A 213 -9.71 -4.56 9.43
C ASP A 213 -8.64 -3.93 10.33
N ALA A 214 -8.13 -4.67 11.32
CA ALA A 214 -7.01 -4.23 12.15
C ALA A 214 -5.72 -4.07 11.31
N VAL A 215 -5.41 -5.02 10.42
CA VAL A 215 -4.25 -4.93 9.51
C VAL A 215 -4.41 -3.75 8.56
N VAL A 216 -5.59 -3.56 7.97
CA VAL A 216 -5.86 -2.44 7.04
C VAL A 216 -5.75 -1.09 7.75
N SER A 217 -6.36 -0.97 8.93
CA SER A 217 -6.34 0.27 9.72
C SER A 217 -4.94 0.60 10.24
N PHE A 218 -4.21 -0.41 10.70
CA PHE A 218 -2.81 -0.28 11.09
C PHE A 218 -1.96 0.22 9.91
N ASN A 219 -2.08 -0.43 8.74
CA ASN A 219 -1.31 -0.05 7.55
C ASN A 219 -1.59 1.39 7.13
N ALA A 220 -2.88 1.77 7.01
CA ALA A 220 -3.26 3.13 6.63
C ALA A 220 -2.76 4.17 7.64
N SER A 221 -3.05 3.98 8.94
CA SER A 221 -2.71 4.98 9.96
C SER A 221 -1.21 5.15 10.16
N VAL A 222 -0.44 4.06 10.21
CA VAL A 222 1.02 4.13 10.42
C VAL A 222 1.72 4.75 9.23
N PHE A 223 1.32 4.40 7.99
CA PHE A 223 1.97 4.99 6.82
C PHE A 223 1.59 6.44 6.59
N LEU A 224 0.35 6.87 6.91
CA LEU A 224 -0.01 8.28 6.89
C LEU A 224 0.84 9.10 7.87
N ASP A 225 1.04 8.61 9.10
CA ASP A 225 1.91 9.28 10.08
C ASP A 225 3.38 9.26 9.63
N PHE A 226 3.84 8.14 9.06
CA PHE A 226 5.20 7.99 8.52
C PHE A 226 5.49 8.98 7.38
N PHE A 227 4.53 9.18 6.46
CA PHE A 227 4.63 10.17 5.39
C PHE A 227 4.53 11.60 5.91
N SER A 228 3.68 11.82 6.91
CA SER A 228 3.51 13.14 7.53
C SER A 228 4.76 13.60 8.25
N ALA A 229 5.49 12.70 8.91
CA ALA A 229 6.75 12.99 9.56
C ALA A 229 7.93 13.21 8.58
N ALA A 230 7.76 12.97 7.27
CA ALA A 230 8.82 13.01 6.26
C ALA A 230 9.09 14.42 5.73
N ASP A 231 9.71 15.24 6.58
CA ASP A 231 10.22 16.56 6.18
C ASP A 231 11.31 16.39 5.10
N GLY A 232 10.98 16.77 3.85
CA GLY A 232 11.85 16.61 2.68
C GLY A 232 11.60 15.36 1.84
N GLY A 233 10.57 14.55 2.16
CA GLY A 233 10.19 13.37 1.40
C GLY A 233 10.89 12.07 1.83
N LEU A 234 10.70 11.01 1.05
CA LEU A 234 11.30 9.69 1.27
C LEU A 234 12.43 9.43 0.26
N ASN A 235 13.50 8.77 0.70
CA ASN A 235 14.60 8.39 -0.17
C ASN A 235 14.23 7.19 -1.08
N GLU A 236 14.99 7.03 -2.16
CA GLU A 236 14.76 5.95 -3.15
C GLU A 236 14.82 4.55 -2.52
N GLU A 237 15.72 4.33 -1.56
CA GLU A 237 15.81 3.06 -0.84
C GLU A 237 14.52 2.69 -0.09
N THR A 238 13.82 3.69 0.47
CA THR A 238 12.52 3.49 1.12
C THR A 238 11.44 3.22 0.10
N LEU A 239 11.41 4.00 -0.98
CA LEU A 239 10.44 3.84 -2.06
C LEU A 239 10.53 2.47 -2.73
N ALA A 240 11.75 1.91 -2.86
CA ALA A 240 12.00 0.63 -3.53
C ALA A 240 11.25 -0.56 -2.88
N PHE A 241 11.12 -0.59 -1.54
CA PHE A 241 10.35 -1.63 -0.86
C PHE A 241 8.91 -1.20 -0.56
N LEU A 242 8.67 0.09 -0.39
CA LEU A 242 7.36 0.62 -0.01
C LEU A 242 6.36 0.58 -1.17
N LEU A 243 6.77 0.99 -2.38
CA LEU A 243 5.86 1.03 -3.53
C LEU A 243 5.27 -0.35 -3.87
N PRO A 244 6.06 -1.44 -3.95
CA PRO A 244 5.50 -2.78 -4.15
C PRO A 244 4.52 -3.18 -3.04
N ALA A 245 4.79 -2.80 -1.79
CA ALA A 245 3.92 -3.11 -0.66
C ALA A 245 2.56 -2.38 -0.75
N LEU A 246 2.55 -1.10 -1.12
CA LEU A 246 1.33 -0.31 -1.30
C LEU A 246 0.51 -0.74 -2.52
N VAL A 247 1.17 -1.23 -3.57
CA VAL A 247 0.51 -1.71 -4.80
C VAL A 247 0.04 -3.16 -4.67
N ALA A 248 0.58 -3.95 -3.74
CA ALA A 248 0.25 -5.37 -3.57
C ALA A 248 -1.27 -5.67 -3.55
N PRO A 249 -2.12 -4.90 -2.84
CA PRO A 249 -3.57 -5.13 -2.83
C PRO A 249 -4.24 -4.91 -4.20
N LEU A 250 -3.65 -4.06 -5.05
CA LEU A 250 -4.14 -3.73 -6.39
C LEU A 250 -3.64 -4.70 -7.47
N SER A 251 -2.64 -5.53 -7.16
CA SER A 251 -1.94 -6.35 -8.16
C SER A 251 -2.83 -7.41 -8.85
N GLY A 252 -3.92 -7.83 -8.18
CA GLY A 252 -4.92 -8.78 -8.69
C GLY A 252 -4.61 -10.26 -8.40
N GLY A 253 -3.49 -10.57 -7.74
CA GLY A 253 -3.09 -11.95 -7.41
C GLY A 253 -3.87 -12.57 -6.24
N VAL A 254 -4.38 -11.74 -5.31
CA VAL A 254 -5.24 -12.18 -4.20
C VAL A 254 -6.43 -11.24 -4.08
N LYS A 255 -7.61 -11.79 -3.76
CA LYS A 255 -8.82 -11.00 -3.53
C LYS A 255 -8.68 -10.16 -2.25
N ALA A 256 -8.40 -8.87 -2.42
CA ALA A 256 -8.44 -7.90 -1.35
C ALA A 256 -9.88 -7.41 -1.09
N SER A 257 -10.18 -7.03 0.15
CA SER A 257 -11.44 -6.37 0.49
C SER A 257 -11.48 -4.94 -0.06
N ASN A 258 -12.68 -4.37 -0.23
CA ASN A 258 -12.83 -2.99 -0.69
C ASN A 258 -12.11 -2.00 0.23
N ASN A 259 -12.17 -2.20 1.56
CA ASN A 259 -11.44 -1.37 2.53
C ASN A 259 -9.93 -1.42 2.33
N CYS A 260 -9.38 -2.60 2.03
CA CYS A 260 -7.95 -2.77 1.75
C CYS A 260 -7.54 -2.05 0.45
N LEU A 261 -8.36 -2.15 -0.60
CA LEU A 261 -8.14 -1.43 -1.86
C LEU A 261 -8.17 0.08 -1.65
N VAL A 262 -9.21 0.61 -0.99
CA VAL A 262 -9.35 2.04 -0.69
C VAL A 262 -8.20 2.54 0.18
N GLY A 263 -7.77 1.78 1.20
CA GLY A 263 -6.60 2.12 2.02
C GLY A 263 -5.33 2.24 1.18
N SER A 264 -5.15 1.37 0.19
CA SER A 264 -4.00 1.41 -0.73
C SER A 264 -4.03 2.63 -1.63
N LEU A 265 -5.21 2.97 -2.18
CA LEU A 265 -5.41 4.15 -3.00
C LEU A 265 -5.10 5.43 -2.21
N LEU A 266 -5.58 5.52 -0.96
CA LEU A 266 -5.30 6.62 -0.06
C LEU A 266 -3.79 6.77 0.21
N LEU A 267 -3.10 5.67 0.51
CA LEU A 267 -1.66 5.70 0.78
C LEU A 267 -0.84 6.08 -0.46
N LEU A 268 -1.23 5.61 -1.65
CA LEU A 268 -0.57 5.98 -2.91
C LEU A 268 -0.75 7.47 -3.22
N ALA A 269 -1.96 8.02 -3.02
CA ALA A 269 -2.22 9.44 -3.16
C ALA A 269 -1.39 10.27 -2.15
N ALA A 270 -1.41 9.88 -0.86
CA ALA A 270 -0.64 10.56 0.17
C ALA A 270 0.87 10.52 -0.08
N LEU A 271 1.39 9.39 -0.57
CA LEU A 271 2.79 9.24 -0.93
C LEU A 271 3.19 10.15 -2.10
N ALA A 272 2.36 10.20 -3.16
CA ALA A 272 2.62 11.03 -4.33
C ALA A 272 2.65 12.54 -3.99
N GLN A 273 1.88 12.98 -2.99
CA GLN A 273 1.91 14.36 -2.50
C GLN A 273 3.20 14.69 -1.72
N LYS A 274 3.88 13.67 -1.18
CA LYS A 274 5.08 13.84 -0.34
C LYS A 274 6.38 13.59 -1.09
N CYS A 275 6.36 12.80 -2.16
CA CYS A 275 7.56 12.36 -2.87
C CYS A 275 7.42 12.59 -4.37
N ARG A 276 8.52 12.99 -5.01
CA ARG A 276 8.64 12.96 -6.47
C ARG A 276 8.95 11.54 -6.91
N LEU A 277 8.13 11.01 -7.80
CA LEU A 277 8.21 9.65 -8.32
C LEU A 277 8.78 9.70 -9.74
N ALA A 278 9.62 8.72 -10.08
CA ALA A 278 10.05 8.53 -11.46
C ALA A 278 8.86 8.27 -12.38
N GLN A 279 8.93 8.72 -13.64
CA GLN A 279 7.81 8.61 -14.58
C GLN A 279 7.33 7.15 -14.77
N ASP A 280 8.26 6.19 -14.81
CA ASP A 280 7.93 4.76 -14.92
C ASP A 280 7.18 4.24 -13.68
N ALA A 281 7.56 4.71 -12.49
CA ALA A 281 6.87 4.37 -11.25
C ALA A 281 5.45 4.96 -11.25
N THR A 282 5.29 6.23 -11.64
CA THR A 282 3.98 6.88 -11.77
C THR A 282 3.08 6.12 -12.74
N ARG A 283 3.59 5.74 -13.93
CA ARG A 283 2.86 4.91 -14.91
C ARG A 283 2.41 3.57 -14.35
N SER A 284 3.30 2.89 -13.63
CA SER A 284 3.00 1.60 -13.00
C SER A 284 1.93 1.73 -11.91
N ILE A 285 1.97 2.80 -11.12
CA ILE A 285 1.00 3.09 -10.06
C ILE A 285 -0.38 3.38 -10.67
N ILE A 286 -0.50 4.29 -11.63
CA ILE A 286 -1.80 4.62 -12.25
C ILE A 286 -2.41 3.42 -12.99
N LYS A 287 -1.57 2.58 -13.62
CA LYS A 287 -2.00 1.31 -14.21
C LYS A 287 -2.56 0.36 -13.15
N SER A 288 -2.00 0.35 -11.94
CA SER A 288 -2.47 -0.47 -10.83
C SER A 288 -3.75 0.08 -10.19
N ILE A 289 -3.89 1.40 -10.06
CA ILE A 289 -5.10 2.07 -9.52
C ILE A 289 -6.35 1.64 -10.29
N VAL A 290 -6.28 1.60 -11.63
CA VAL A 290 -7.42 1.21 -12.48
C VAL A 290 -7.91 -0.22 -12.22
N LYS A 291 -7.07 -1.11 -11.67
CA LYS A 291 -7.51 -2.46 -11.30
C LYS A 291 -8.54 -2.44 -10.17
N ALA A 292 -8.60 -1.39 -9.36
CA ALA A 292 -9.61 -1.19 -8.33
C ALA A 292 -10.94 -0.62 -8.85
N LYS A 293 -11.12 -0.39 -10.16
CA LYS A 293 -12.33 0.26 -10.73
C LYS A 293 -13.67 -0.41 -10.40
N LYS A 294 -13.67 -1.69 -10.01
CA LYS A 294 -14.88 -2.41 -9.58
C LYS A 294 -15.21 -2.22 -8.09
N ALA A 295 -14.25 -1.76 -7.30
CA ALA A 295 -14.35 -1.64 -5.85
C ALA A 295 -14.62 -0.21 -5.37
N VAL A 296 -14.39 0.79 -6.22
CA VAL A 296 -14.57 2.22 -5.91
C VAL A 296 -15.45 2.89 -6.95
N SER A 297 -16.05 4.04 -6.59
CA SER A 297 -16.82 4.82 -7.57
C SER A 297 -15.91 5.41 -8.65
N PRO A 298 -16.44 5.71 -9.85
CA PRO A 298 -15.66 6.35 -10.90
C PRO A 298 -15.03 7.68 -10.46
N ALA A 299 -15.78 8.51 -9.73
CA ALA A 299 -15.27 9.78 -9.20
C ALA A 299 -14.09 9.56 -8.22
N GLN A 300 -14.17 8.56 -7.32
CA GLN A 300 -13.07 8.24 -6.41
C GLN A 300 -11.83 7.74 -7.15
N LEU A 301 -12.02 6.91 -8.20
CA LEU A 301 -10.92 6.43 -9.04
C LEU A 301 -10.21 7.60 -9.73
N GLN A 302 -10.99 8.48 -10.37
CA GLN A 302 -10.48 9.65 -11.08
C GLN A 302 -9.78 10.63 -10.14
N ALA A 303 -10.38 10.93 -8.98
CA ALA A 303 -9.77 11.78 -7.96
C ALA A 303 -8.44 11.20 -7.45
N THR A 304 -8.36 9.87 -7.28
CA THR A 304 -7.09 9.21 -6.89
C THR A 304 -6.05 9.31 -8.00
N LEU A 305 -6.44 9.13 -9.26
CA LEU A 305 -5.53 9.30 -10.40
C LEU A 305 -4.97 10.72 -10.44
N VAL A 306 -5.81 11.75 -10.29
CA VAL A 306 -5.37 13.15 -10.21
C VAL A 306 -4.47 13.38 -9.01
N ALA A 307 -4.84 12.90 -7.82
CA ALA A 307 -4.04 13.08 -6.61
C ALA A 307 -2.63 12.44 -6.73
N VAL A 308 -2.49 11.39 -7.55
CA VAL A 308 -1.20 10.75 -7.84
C VAL A 308 -0.43 11.45 -8.95
N THR A 309 -1.09 11.92 -10.02
CA THR A 309 -0.40 12.55 -11.17
C THR A 309 -0.13 14.04 -10.98
N GLY A 310 -1.01 14.76 -10.29
CA GLY A 310 -0.96 16.22 -10.12
C GLY A 310 0.36 16.72 -9.52
N PRO A 311 0.87 16.12 -8.44
CA PRO A 311 2.15 16.50 -7.85
C PRO A 311 3.37 16.02 -8.63
N GLN A 312 3.21 15.31 -9.74
CA GLN A 312 4.31 14.67 -10.47
C GLN A 312 4.65 15.46 -11.74
N GLU A 313 5.76 15.08 -12.37
CA GLU A 313 6.03 15.53 -13.73
C GLU A 313 4.94 15.03 -14.69
N GLN A 314 4.66 15.84 -15.70
CA GLN A 314 3.65 15.48 -16.68
C GLN A 314 4.14 14.30 -17.53
N LEU A 315 3.35 13.23 -17.54
CA LEU A 315 3.61 12.08 -18.40
C LEU A 315 3.38 12.46 -19.87
N THR A 316 4.17 11.88 -20.78
CA THR A 316 3.97 12.07 -22.23
C THR A 316 2.76 11.32 -22.75
N ASP A 317 2.44 10.18 -22.14
CA ASP A 317 1.37 9.27 -22.54
C ASP A 317 0.86 8.51 -21.31
N LEU A 318 -0.36 7.97 -21.40
CA LEU A 318 -0.99 7.21 -20.32
C LEU A 318 -1.08 5.73 -20.67
N PRO A 319 -1.07 4.81 -19.69
CA PRO A 319 -1.39 3.42 -19.94
C PRO A 319 -2.80 3.28 -20.56
N LYS A 320 -2.95 2.47 -21.62
CA LYS A 320 -4.23 2.30 -22.35
C LYS A 320 -5.43 2.03 -21.44
N GLY A 321 -5.26 1.16 -20.44
CA GLY A 321 -6.33 0.84 -19.49
C GLY A 321 -6.78 2.03 -18.63
N VAL A 322 -5.91 3.02 -18.40
CA VAL A 322 -6.27 4.29 -17.73
C VAL A 322 -7.16 5.12 -18.65
N VAL A 323 -6.78 5.25 -19.92
CA VAL A 323 -7.59 5.98 -20.91
C VAL A 323 -8.96 5.34 -21.08
N GLU A 324 -9.02 4.02 -21.26
CA GLU A 324 -10.29 3.29 -21.35
C GLU A 324 -11.17 3.48 -20.11
N ALA A 325 -10.59 3.49 -18.91
CA ALA A 325 -11.32 3.70 -17.67
C ALA A 325 -11.84 5.15 -17.52
N LEU A 326 -11.08 6.14 -18.01
CA LEU A 326 -11.52 7.54 -18.04
C LEU A 326 -12.66 7.74 -19.04
N VAL A 327 -12.50 7.24 -20.28
CA VAL A 327 -13.51 7.33 -21.33
C VAL A 327 -14.84 6.70 -20.89
N ALA A 328 -14.78 5.52 -20.26
CA ALA A 328 -15.98 4.82 -19.81
C ALA A 328 -16.77 5.56 -18.71
N ASN A 329 -16.20 6.61 -18.11
CA ASN A 329 -16.82 7.38 -17.02
C ASN A 329 -16.61 8.90 -17.25
N SER A 330 -16.84 9.36 -18.49
CA SER A 330 -16.69 10.76 -18.88
C SER A 330 -17.68 11.72 -18.20
N ASP A 331 -18.77 11.19 -17.65
CA ASP A 331 -19.76 11.91 -16.85
C ASP A 331 -19.15 12.52 -15.57
N ALA A 332 -18.13 11.88 -14.99
CA ALA A 332 -17.44 12.37 -13.80
C ALA A 332 -16.37 13.45 -14.08
N PHE A 333 -16.09 13.80 -15.34
CA PHE A 333 -15.00 14.72 -15.69
C PHE A 333 -15.18 16.12 -15.10
N ALA A 334 -16.41 16.63 -15.02
CA ALA A 334 -16.67 17.97 -14.50
C ALA A 334 -16.24 18.13 -13.03
N ASP A 335 -16.40 17.08 -12.22
CA ASP A 335 -15.97 17.07 -10.83
C ASP A 335 -14.46 16.83 -10.73
N THR A 336 -13.92 15.92 -11.54
CA THR A 336 -12.48 15.60 -11.53
C THR A 336 -11.61 16.77 -12.00
N LEU A 337 -12.07 17.53 -13.00
CA LEU A 337 -11.34 18.68 -13.54
C LEU A 337 -11.26 19.86 -12.56
N GLN A 338 -12.13 19.91 -11.53
CA GLN A 338 -12.04 20.90 -10.45
C GLN A 338 -10.85 20.67 -9.52
N LEU A 339 -10.28 19.47 -9.52
CA LEU A 339 -9.19 19.11 -8.64
C LEU A 339 -7.88 19.74 -9.10
N ASP A 340 -7.11 20.24 -8.14
CA ASP A 340 -5.79 20.81 -8.40
C ASP A 340 -4.84 19.77 -9.01
N GLY A 341 -4.14 20.14 -10.08
CA GLY A 341 -3.23 19.25 -10.79
C GLY A 341 -3.91 18.30 -11.78
N SER A 342 -5.22 18.44 -12.03
CA SER A 342 -5.96 17.64 -13.00
C SER A 342 -5.40 17.75 -14.42
N GLU A 343 -4.72 18.86 -14.75
CA GLU A 343 -4.06 19.04 -16.04
C GLU A 343 -2.97 18.00 -16.33
N LYS A 344 -2.31 17.48 -15.29
CA LYS A 344 -1.29 16.42 -15.43
C LYS A 344 -1.87 15.09 -15.89
N LEU A 345 -3.16 14.86 -15.66
CA LEU A 345 -3.89 13.67 -16.12
C LEU A 345 -4.57 13.94 -17.47
N PHE A 346 -5.24 15.08 -17.61
CA PHE A 346 -6.09 15.34 -18.78
C PHE A 346 -5.33 15.81 -20.02
N VAL A 347 -4.19 16.50 -19.90
CA VAL A 347 -3.41 16.89 -21.10
C VAL A 347 -2.87 15.66 -21.85
N PRO A 348 -2.22 14.67 -21.17
CA PRO A 348 -1.78 13.44 -21.84
C PRO A 348 -2.96 12.58 -22.35
N PHE A 349 -4.08 12.58 -21.62
CA PHE A 349 -5.32 11.93 -22.07
C PHE A 349 -5.82 12.51 -23.40
N CYS A 350 -6.00 13.83 -23.47
CA CYS A 350 -6.44 14.51 -24.70
C CYS A 350 -5.49 14.23 -25.88
N THR A 351 -4.18 14.25 -25.63
CA THR A 351 -3.15 13.96 -26.64
C THR A 351 -3.28 12.55 -27.22
N MET A 352 -3.63 11.56 -26.39
CA MET A 352 -3.79 10.18 -26.85
C MET A 352 -5.15 9.87 -27.48
N VAL A 353 -6.22 10.53 -27.03
CA VAL A 353 -7.59 10.25 -27.48
C VAL A 353 -7.89 10.97 -28.80
N LEU A 354 -7.36 12.19 -28.98
CA LEU A 354 -7.63 13.03 -30.14
C LEU A 354 -7.36 12.35 -31.50
N PRO A 355 -6.24 11.66 -31.74
CA PRO A 355 -5.96 11.05 -33.05
C PRO A 355 -6.97 9.99 -33.48
N THR A 356 -7.74 9.45 -32.53
CA THR A 356 -8.72 8.37 -32.75
C THR A 356 -10.16 8.84 -32.57
N CYS A 357 -10.41 10.14 -32.39
CA CYS A 357 -11.75 10.64 -32.10
C CYS A 357 -12.67 10.72 -33.33
N GLU A 358 -12.12 10.71 -34.56
CA GLU A 358 -12.91 10.64 -35.79
C GLU A 358 -13.53 9.24 -35.98
N ASP A 359 -12.81 8.19 -35.59
CA ASP A 359 -13.22 6.80 -35.79
C ASP A 359 -13.99 6.21 -34.58
N ASN A 360 -14.05 6.92 -33.45
CA ASN A 360 -14.62 6.42 -32.21
C ASN A 360 -15.49 7.49 -31.51
N GLU A 361 -16.81 7.31 -31.60
CA GLU A 361 -17.80 8.23 -31.01
C GLU A 361 -17.61 8.40 -29.50
N VAL A 362 -17.29 7.33 -28.76
CA VAL A 362 -17.11 7.39 -27.30
C VAL A 362 -15.91 8.28 -26.93
N TYR A 363 -14.87 8.28 -27.79
CA TYR A 363 -13.71 9.14 -27.61
C TYR A 363 -14.02 10.60 -27.94
N ALA A 364 -14.83 10.84 -28.97
CA ALA A 364 -15.33 12.18 -29.27
C ALA A 364 -16.22 12.73 -28.15
N GLU A 365 -17.10 11.89 -27.57
CA GLU A 365 -17.94 12.24 -26.42
C GLU A 365 -17.10 12.57 -25.18
N ALA A 366 -16.05 11.78 -24.89
CA ALA A 366 -15.16 12.05 -23.78
C ALA A 366 -14.41 13.39 -23.94
N LEU A 367 -13.92 13.71 -25.15
CA LEU A 367 -13.30 15.02 -25.43
C LEU A 367 -14.31 16.16 -25.34
N SER A 368 -15.53 15.94 -25.84
CA SER A 368 -16.63 16.89 -25.71
C SER A 368 -16.96 17.16 -24.23
N ALA A 369 -16.98 16.13 -23.37
CA ALA A 369 -17.19 16.28 -21.94
C ALA A 369 -16.10 17.16 -21.28
N VAL A 370 -14.83 17.02 -21.69
CA VAL A 370 -13.74 17.90 -21.23
C VAL A 370 -13.97 19.36 -21.65
N VAL A 371 -14.37 19.61 -22.90
CA VAL A 371 -14.68 20.96 -23.40
C VAL A 371 -15.92 21.56 -22.72
N GLN A 372 -16.89 20.71 -22.38
CA GLN A 372 -18.14 21.13 -21.76
C GLN A 372 -18.00 21.40 -20.25
N ALA A 373 -17.00 20.83 -19.58
CA ALA A 373 -16.74 21.06 -18.18
C ALA A 373 -16.34 22.53 -17.94
N ALA A 374 -17.23 23.31 -17.32
CA ALA A 374 -16.98 24.72 -16.99
C ALA A 374 -15.79 24.91 -16.02
N THR A 375 -15.48 23.86 -15.28
CA THR A 375 -14.44 23.75 -14.27
C THR A 375 -13.08 23.33 -14.83
N ALA A 376 -12.98 23.07 -16.14
CA ALA A 376 -11.75 22.67 -16.78
C ALA A 376 -10.66 23.76 -16.63
N PRO A 377 -9.44 23.40 -16.19
CA PRO A 377 -8.33 24.35 -16.12
C PRO A 377 -8.02 24.95 -17.50
N ALA A 378 -7.63 26.23 -17.53
CA ALA A 378 -7.27 26.91 -18.78
C ALA A 378 -6.14 26.18 -19.51
N SER A 379 -5.17 25.63 -18.78
CA SER A 379 -4.06 24.82 -19.33
C SER A 379 -4.54 23.59 -20.11
N VAL A 380 -5.57 22.88 -19.62
CA VAL A 380 -6.15 21.71 -20.31
C VAL A 380 -6.83 22.14 -21.60
N ILE A 381 -7.65 23.19 -21.56
CA ILE A 381 -8.37 23.67 -22.73
C ILE A 381 -7.40 24.28 -23.75
N ASN A 382 -6.38 25.01 -23.33
CA ASN A 382 -5.33 25.54 -24.21
C ASN A 382 -4.59 24.40 -24.91
N ALA A 383 -4.15 23.39 -24.17
CA ALA A 383 -3.45 22.24 -24.74
C ALA A 383 -4.33 21.48 -25.73
N LEU A 384 -5.59 21.22 -25.37
CA LEU A 384 -6.56 20.59 -26.27
C LEU A 384 -6.81 21.43 -27.52
N ALA A 385 -7.00 22.75 -27.37
CA ALA A 385 -7.22 23.66 -28.50
C ALA A 385 -6.03 23.67 -29.45
N MET A 386 -4.79 23.76 -28.95
CA MET A 386 -3.58 23.69 -29.77
C MET A 386 -3.48 22.36 -30.52
N LEU A 387 -3.80 21.24 -29.87
CA LEU A 387 -3.84 19.93 -30.53
C LEU A 387 -4.94 19.86 -31.60
N LEU A 388 -6.11 20.43 -31.35
CA LEU A 388 -7.20 20.47 -32.31
C LEU A 388 -6.84 21.34 -33.53
N PHE A 389 -6.23 22.51 -33.33
CA PHE A 389 -5.78 23.39 -34.43
C PHE A 389 -4.76 22.71 -35.33
N ALA A 390 -3.82 21.95 -34.75
CA ALA A 390 -2.84 21.18 -35.53
C ALA A 390 -3.47 20.06 -36.37
N ASN A 391 -4.64 19.57 -35.98
CA ASN A 391 -5.35 18.46 -36.65
C ASN A 391 -6.62 18.92 -37.38
N ALA A 392 -6.86 20.23 -37.48
CA ALA A 392 -8.13 20.78 -37.92
C ALA A 392 -8.39 20.53 -39.41
N LYS A 393 -9.52 19.87 -39.70
CA LYS A 393 -10.15 19.79 -41.03
C LYS A 393 -11.62 20.17 -40.88
N SER A 394 -12.17 20.97 -41.78
CA SER A 394 -13.58 21.35 -41.72
C SER A 394 -14.51 20.16 -41.95
N GLY A 395 -15.66 20.16 -41.25
CA GLY A 395 -16.65 19.08 -41.31
C GLY A 395 -16.32 17.83 -40.46
N THR A 396 -15.23 17.85 -39.71
CA THR A 396 -14.82 16.73 -38.82
C THR A 396 -15.25 16.95 -37.36
N THR A 397 -15.18 15.90 -36.54
CA THR A 397 -15.37 15.98 -35.09
C THR A 397 -14.38 16.96 -34.43
N VAL A 398 -13.16 17.07 -34.97
CA VAL A 398 -12.16 18.07 -34.55
C VAL A 398 -12.68 19.50 -34.76
N GLY A 399 -13.30 19.76 -35.91
CA GLY A 399 -13.89 21.06 -36.23
C GLY A 399 -15.08 21.43 -35.32
N SER A 400 -15.92 20.46 -34.95
CA SER A 400 -17.04 20.71 -34.03
C SER A 400 -16.57 20.99 -32.60
N LEU A 401 -15.53 20.28 -32.13
CA LEU A 401 -14.90 20.53 -30.82
C LEU A 401 -14.25 21.93 -30.77
N LEU A 402 -13.57 22.36 -31.83
CA LEU A 402 -13.04 23.73 -31.96
C LEU A 402 -14.15 24.78 -31.89
N GLY A 403 -15.28 24.54 -32.57
CA GLY A 403 -16.47 25.39 -32.48
C GLY A 403 -17.02 25.48 -31.06
N ALA A 404 -17.09 24.35 -30.34
CA ALA A 404 -17.55 24.32 -28.96
C ALA A 404 -16.61 25.08 -28.00
N ILE A 405 -15.29 24.98 -28.19
CA ILE A 405 -14.30 25.77 -27.43
C ILE A 405 -14.51 27.26 -27.71
N LYS A 406 -14.63 27.66 -28.98
CA LYS A 406 -14.87 29.06 -29.36
C LYS A 406 -16.13 29.64 -28.72
N GLN A 407 -17.20 28.84 -28.62
CA GLN A 407 -18.47 29.29 -28.04
C GLN A 407 -18.40 29.46 -26.52
N ARG A 408 -17.73 28.54 -25.80
CA ARG A 408 -17.72 28.53 -24.33
C ARG A 408 -16.54 29.29 -23.71
N ARG A 409 -15.40 29.32 -24.40
CA ARG A 409 -14.11 29.84 -23.93
C ARG A 409 -13.45 30.69 -25.02
N PRO A 410 -14.07 31.83 -25.40
CA PRO A 410 -13.58 32.67 -26.51
C PRO A 410 -12.21 33.31 -26.24
N ASP A 411 -11.89 33.53 -24.97
CA ASP A 411 -10.61 34.01 -24.45
C ASP A 411 -9.47 33.04 -24.76
N VAL A 412 -9.63 31.77 -24.40
CA VAL A 412 -8.66 30.69 -24.70
C VAL A 412 -8.52 30.49 -26.20
N PHE A 413 -9.64 30.49 -26.94
CA PHE A 413 -9.64 30.31 -28.38
C PHE A 413 -8.82 31.40 -29.09
N ALA A 414 -8.96 32.67 -28.68
CA ALA A 414 -8.20 33.78 -29.26
C ALA A 414 -6.69 33.63 -29.05
N VAL A 415 -6.26 33.24 -27.85
CA VAL A 415 -4.85 33.00 -27.53
C VAL A 415 -4.27 31.87 -28.39
N CYS A 416 -4.97 30.73 -28.48
CA CYS A 416 -4.52 29.59 -29.28
C CYS A 416 -4.44 29.91 -30.78
N VAL A 417 -5.32 30.77 -31.30
CA VAL A 417 -5.25 31.24 -32.69
C VAL A 417 -3.97 32.03 -32.94
N GLU A 418 -3.60 32.96 -32.05
CA GLU A 418 -2.37 33.75 -32.19
C GLU A 418 -1.11 32.87 -32.04
N GLU A 419 -1.10 31.96 -31.07
CA GLU A 419 0.01 31.00 -30.89
C GLU A 419 0.14 30.03 -32.08
N SER A 420 -0.99 29.56 -32.63
CA SER A 420 -0.99 28.69 -33.81
C SER A 420 -0.51 29.41 -35.07
N LYS A 421 -0.85 30.70 -35.25
CA LYS A 421 -0.29 31.53 -36.34
C LYS A 421 1.22 31.66 -36.22
N ALA A 422 1.74 31.85 -35.01
CA ALA A 422 3.17 31.95 -34.76
C ALA A 422 3.92 30.62 -34.98
N ALA A 423 3.27 29.48 -34.69
CA ALA A 423 3.87 28.15 -34.80
C ALA A 423 3.77 27.50 -36.20
N LEU A 424 2.70 27.77 -36.95
CA LEU A 424 2.38 27.07 -38.22
C LEU A 424 2.65 27.92 -39.49
N GLY A 425 2.97 29.22 -39.37
CA GLY A 425 3.23 30.09 -40.52
C GLY A 425 2.06 30.15 -41.53
N GLU A 426 2.36 30.28 -42.84
CA GLU A 426 1.36 30.37 -43.94
C GLU A 426 0.45 29.13 -44.12
N ALA A 427 0.70 28.02 -43.42
CA ALA A 427 -0.24 26.88 -43.42
C ALA A 427 -1.50 27.18 -42.59
N ALA A 428 -1.43 28.11 -41.63
CA ALA A 428 -2.57 28.53 -40.81
C ALA A 428 -3.63 29.31 -41.63
N THR A 429 -3.23 29.90 -42.76
CA THR A 429 -4.08 30.76 -43.61
C THR A 429 -5.18 30.01 -44.36
N CYS A 430 -5.16 28.68 -44.45
CA CYS A 430 -6.26 27.90 -45.05
C CYS A 430 -7.31 27.42 -44.03
N ILE A 431 -6.93 27.23 -42.76
CA ILE A 431 -7.81 26.69 -41.71
C ILE A 431 -8.47 27.83 -40.92
N LEU A 432 -7.72 28.90 -40.65
CA LEU A 432 -8.19 30.03 -39.85
C LEU A 432 -9.32 30.87 -40.48
N PRO A 433 -9.48 31.03 -41.82
CA PRO A 433 -10.56 31.86 -42.36
C PRO A 433 -11.97 31.32 -42.05
N GLU A 434 -12.16 29.99 -42.09
CA GLU A 434 -13.45 29.36 -41.80
C GLU A 434 -13.86 29.53 -40.32
N PHE A 435 -12.88 29.58 -39.41
CA PHE A 435 -13.13 29.78 -37.98
C PHE A 435 -13.00 31.25 -37.51
N SER A 436 -12.25 32.10 -38.22
CA SER A 436 -12.06 33.53 -37.90
C SER A 436 -13.19 34.42 -38.43
N MET A 437 -13.95 33.97 -39.44
CA MET A 437 -15.05 34.72 -40.05
C MET A 437 -16.21 35.10 -39.10
N SER A 438 -16.21 34.65 -37.84
CA SER A 438 -17.18 35.09 -36.84
C SER A 438 -16.60 36.00 -35.73
N ILE A 439 -15.28 36.15 -35.62
CA ILE A 439 -14.70 37.15 -34.69
C ILE A 439 -14.97 38.57 -35.23
N GLY A 440 -14.88 38.74 -36.55
CA GLY A 440 -15.20 40.00 -37.22
C GLY A 440 -16.69 40.40 -37.22
N LYS A 441 -17.63 39.49 -36.88
CA LYS A 441 -19.06 39.83 -36.75
C LYS A 441 -19.48 40.11 -35.30
N ALA A 442 -18.86 39.46 -34.33
CA ALA A 442 -19.12 39.74 -32.91
C ALA A 442 -18.52 41.09 -32.45
N ALA A 443 -17.36 41.49 -32.99
CA ALA A 443 -16.75 42.78 -32.69
C ALA A 443 -17.51 43.97 -33.32
N VAL A 444 -18.19 43.76 -34.45
CA VAL A 444 -18.94 44.81 -35.17
C VAL A 444 -20.36 45.02 -34.61
N GLN A 445 -20.93 44.05 -33.89
CA GLN A 445 -22.23 44.21 -33.22
C GLN A 445 -22.15 44.87 -31.82
N LEU A 446 -20.97 44.97 -31.21
CA LEU A 446 -20.77 45.67 -29.93
C LEU A 446 -20.32 47.14 -30.08
N SER A 447 -20.02 47.60 -31.30
CA SER A 447 -19.60 48.99 -31.59
C SER A 447 -20.69 49.84 -32.24
N LEU A 448 -21.92 49.34 -32.31
CA LEU A 448 -23.07 50.06 -32.87
C LEU A 448 -24.22 49.97 -31.87
N TRP A 449 -24.18 50.79 -30.84
CA TRP A 449 -25.32 51.46 -30.20
C TRP A 449 -24.76 52.72 -29.50
N PRO A 450 -25.34 53.92 -29.72
CA PRO A 450 -24.98 55.13 -28.98
C PRO A 450 -25.26 55.03 -27.48
#